data_AF-A0A4R6UJJ2-F1
#
_entry.id   AF-A0A4R6UJJ2-F1
#
_cell.length_a   1.000
_cell.length_b   1.000
_cell.length_c   1.000
_cell.angle_alpha   90.00
_cell.angle_beta   90.00
_cell.angle_gamma   90.00
#
_symmetry.space_group_name_H-M   'P 1'
#
loop_
_entity.id
_entity.type
_entity.pdbx_description
1 polymer ?
#
loop_
_entity_poly.entity_id
_entity_poly.type
_entity_poly.pdbx_seq_one_letter_code
_entity_poly.pdbx_strand_id
1 'polypeptide(L)'
;MNTPAIATASKVGAISALLCTFLSVFYVIAQLAEWAGLLGSSGGPHGSSTTLGIALLLTPSLLLALAFVALMVGVHHATDPARKIYSHMALSFAIIYATLVSIVYYVQLSFVLPRLNAGNTEGISLLLFTPFDSFLYAIDVYGYGLMSLSLLLATWSFPPIRSLLAIRLVCVANGMLIPFLVLQMYWPVLIWGGSLWAITFPLAMVLLAKHFRDLGQNRAILTASQ
;
A
#
# COMPACT_ATOMS: atom_id res chain seq x y z
N MET A 1 -10.76 16.51 22.82
CA MET A 1 -10.74 16.54 21.35
C MET A 1 -12.16 16.73 20.83
N ASN A 2 -12.39 17.67 19.92
CA ASN A 2 -13.73 17.99 19.42
C ASN A 2 -14.37 16.78 18.72
N THR A 3 -15.56 16.39 19.20
CA THR A 3 -16.38 15.27 18.73
C THR A 3 -16.57 15.18 17.20
N PRO A 4 -16.81 16.28 16.46
CA PRO A 4 -16.98 16.21 14.99
C PRO A 4 -15.72 15.84 14.21
N ALA A 5 -14.53 16.24 14.68
CA ALA A 5 -13.28 15.95 13.96
C ALA A 5 -12.97 14.44 13.90
N ILE A 6 -13.30 13.71 14.96
CA ILE A 6 -13.08 12.25 15.03
C ILE A 6 -14.12 11.49 14.21
N ALA A 7 -15.35 12.00 14.09
CA ALA A 7 -16.38 11.40 13.23
C ALA A 7 -15.97 11.47 11.75
N THR A 8 -15.51 12.64 11.30
CA THR A 8 -14.97 12.81 9.94
C THR A 8 -13.75 11.92 9.71
N ALA A 9 -12.80 11.88 10.66
CA ALA A 9 -11.63 11.01 10.58
C ALA A 9 -12.02 9.52 10.47
N SER A 10 -13.05 9.09 11.20
CA SER A 10 -13.53 7.71 11.15
C SER A 10 -14.15 7.37 9.80
N LYS A 11 -14.96 8.28 9.24
CA LYS A 11 -15.54 8.11 7.91
C LYS A 11 -14.48 8.05 6.82
N VAL A 12 -13.53 9.00 6.83
CA VAL A 12 -12.42 9.04 5.87
C VAL A 12 -11.56 7.77 6.01
N GLY A 13 -11.19 7.39 7.23
CA GLY A 13 -10.42 6.18 7.50
C GLY A 13 -11.12 4.91 6.99
N ALA A 14 -12.42 4.76 7.22
CA ALA A 14 -13.18 3.61 6.73
C ALA A 14 -13.22 3.54 5.20
N ILE A 15 -13.50 4.66 4.52
CA ILE A 15 -13.55 4.71 3.05
C ILE A 15 -12.18 4.41 2.46
N SER A 16 -11.13 5.06 2.97
CA SER A 16 -9.76 4.85 2.49
C SER A 16 -9.30 3.40 2.70
N ALA A 17 -9.60 2.79 3.85
CA ALA A 17 -9.27 1.39 4.10
C ALA A 17 -10.00 0.42 3.16
N LEU A 18 -11.27 0.68 2.84
CA LEU A 18 -12.02 -0.12 1.85
C LEU A 18 -11.43 0.04 0.45
N LEU A 19 -11.06 1.27 0.07
CA LEU A 19 -10.43 1.55 -1.21
C LEU A 19 -9.07 0.84 -1.32
N CYS A 20 -8.22 0.92 -0.29
CA CYS A 20 -6.97 0.16 -0.23
C CYS A 20 -7.20 -1.35 -0.31
N THR A 21 -8.23 -1.87 0.35
CA THR A 21 -8.59 -3.30 0.26
C THR A 21 -8.93 -3.68 -1.18
N PHE A 22 -9.84 -2.95 -1.81
CA PHE A 22 -10.27 -3.23 -3.18
C PHE A 22 -9.10 -3.17 -4.18
N LEU A 23 -8.31 -2.09 -4.12
CA LEU A 23 -7.19 -1.87 -5.04
C LEU A 23 -6.05 -2.88 -4.83
N SER A 24 -5.75 -3.25 -3.58
CA SER A 24 -4.73 -4.28 -3.31
C SER A 24 -5.19 -5.66 -3.76
N VAL A 25 -6.45 -6.04 -3.54
CA VAL A 25 -6.99 -7.31 -4.05
C VAL A 25 -6.98 -7.34 -5.58
N PHE A 26 -7.37 -6.25 -6.23
CA PHE A 26 -7.27 -6.13 -7.69
C PHE A 26 -5.83 -6.33 -8.16
N TYR A 27 -4.88 -5.62 -7.55
CA TYR A 27 -3.46 -5.75 -7.88
C TYR A 27 -2.97 -7.19 -7.68
N VAL A 28 -3.31 -7.84 -6.57
CA VAL A 28 -2.91 -9.24 -6.30
C VAL A 28 -3.45 -10.19 -7.37
N ILE A 29 -4.71 -10.04 -7.77
CA ILE A 29 -5.30 -10.86 -8.85
C ILE A 29 -4.55 -10.62 -10.16
N ALA A 30 -4.30 -9.36 -10.53
CA ALA A 30 -3.55 -9.01 -11.73
C ALA A 30 -2.10 -9.55 -11.67
N GLN A 31 -1.43 -9.47 -10.52
CA GLN A 31 -0.06 -9.93 -10.33
C GLN A 31 0.07 -11.45 -10.42
N LEU A 32 -0.91 -12.19 -9.88
CA LEU A 32 -0.97 -13.64 -10.04
C LEU A 32 -1.24 -14.03 -11.49
N ALA A 33 -2.13 -13.31 -12.18
CA ALA A 33 -2.37 -13.52 -13.61
C ALA A 33 -1.11 -13.23 -14.46
N GLU A 34 -0.38 -12.17 -14.13
CA GLU A 34 0.91 -11.83 -14.74
C GLU A 34 1.94 -12.95 -14.52
N TRP A 35 2.11 -13.43 -13.28
CA TRP A 35 3.04 -14.53 -12.99
C TRP A 35 2.63 -15.86 -13.63
N ALA A 36 1.35 -16.08 -13.86
CA ALA A 36 0.86 -17.23 -14.61
C ALA A 36 1.01 -17.06 -16.14
N GLY A 37 1.48 -15.92 -16.63
CA GLY A 37 1.60 -15.60 -18.06
C GLY A 37 0.26 -15.30 -18.74
N LEU A 38 -0.83 -15.17 -17.98
CA LEU A 38 -2.19 -14.96 -18.52
C LEU A 38 -2.37 -13.56 -19.15
N LEU A 39 -1.48 -12.63 -18.85
CA LEU A 39 -1.46 -11.28 -19.43
C LEU A 39 -0.48 -11.16 -20.62
N GLY A 40 0.00 -12.30 -21.13
CA GLY A 40 0.83 -12.39 -22.34
C GLY A 40 2.33 -12.24 -22.12
N SER A 41 2.80 -12.16 -20.87
CA SER A 41 4.22 -12.19 -20.54
C SER A 41 4.75 -13.62 -20.47
N SER A 42 6.06 -13.77 -20.24
CA SER A 42 6.71 -15.06 -20.03
C SER A 42 6.32 -15.73 -18.70
N GLY A 43 5.56 -15.05 -17.84
CA GLY A 43 5.24 -15.49 -16.49
C GLY A 43 6.43 -15.43 -15.53
N GLY A 44 6.16 -15.85 -14.29
CA GLY A 44 7.08 -15.82 -13.16
C GLY A 44 7.41 -14.41 -12.63
N PRO A 45 8.13 -14.32 -11.50
CA PRO A 45 8.47 -13.06 -10.87
C PRO A 45 9.53 -12.25 -11.63
N HIS A 46 10.27 -12.89 -12.53
CA HIS A 46 11.34 -12.26 -13.33
C HIS A 46 10.88 -11.76 -14.70
N GLY A 47 9.67 -12.15 -15.14
CA GLY A 47 9.16 -11.75 -16.44
C GLY A 47 8.84 -10.28 -16.50
N SER A 48 9.29 -9.59 -17.55
CA SER A 48 8.85 -8.23 -17.84
C SER A 48 7.39 -8.23 -18.27
N SER A 49 6.62 -7.28 -17.75
CA SER A 49 5.20 -7.17 -18.08
C SER A 49 4.95 -6.62 -19.47
N THR A 50 3.87 -7.10 -20.09
CA THR A 50 3.34 -6.52 -21.32
C THR A 50 2.77 -5.13 -21.06
N THR A 51 2.42 -4.39 -22.11
CA THR A 51 1.75 -3.09 -21.96
C THR A 51 0.41 -3.21 -21.25
N LEU A 52 -0.33 -4.31 -21.46
CA LEU A 52 -1.52 -4.64 -20.69
C LEU A 52 -1.19 -4.93 -19.22
N GLY A 53 -0.17 -5.74 -18.94
CA GLY A 53 0.29 -6.04 -17.58
C GLY A 53 0.67 -4.76 -16.82
N ILE A 54 1.45 -3.88 -17.44
CA ILE A 54 1.81 -2.56 -16.88
C ILE A 54 0.55 -1.76 -16.52
N ALA A 55 -0.41 -1.65 -17.43
CA ALA A 55 -1.64 -0.89 -17.18
C ALA A 55 -2.45 -1.46 -16.02
N LEU A 56 -2.65 -2.78 -15.98
CA LEU A 56 -3.44 -3.46 -14.95
C LEU A 56 -2.76 -3.49 -13.58
N LEU A 57 -1.42 -3.55 -13.54
CA LEU A 57 -0.69 -3.59 -12.28
C LEU A 57 -0.49 -2.20 -11.69
N LEU A 58 -0.10 -1.21 -12.50
CA LEU A 58 0.35 0.08 -11.97
C LEU A 58 -0.80 1.07 -11.73
N THR A 59 -1.88 1.01 -12.51
CA THR A 59 -3.05 1.89 -12.33
C THR A 59 -3.71 1.75 -10.96
N PRO A 60 -4.13 0.55 -10.51
CA PRO A 60 -4.72 0.40 -9.19
C PRO A 60 -3.73 0.73 -8.07
N SER A 61 -2.44 0.44 -8.28
CA SER A 61 -1.38 0.68 -7.30
C SER A 61 -1.09 2.17 -7.11
N LEU A 62 -1.22 3.00 -8.17
CA LEU A 62 -1.15 4.46 -8.08
C LEU A 62 -2.28 5.02 -7.20
N LEU A 63 -3.50 4.55 -7.42
CA LEU A 63 -4.65 4.97 -6.61
C LEU A 63 -4.53 4.46 -5.16
N LEU A 64 -3.95 3.28 -4.97
CA LEU A 64 -3.73 2.68 -3.65
C LEU A 64 -2.76 3.51 -2.82
N ALA A 65 -1.70 4.03 -3.41
CA ALA A 65 -0.75 4.91 -2.74
C ALA A 65 -1.43 6.15 -2.14
N LEU A 66 -2.31 6.80 -2.92
CA LEU A 66 -3.07 7.97 -2.45
C LEU A 66 -4.09 7.62 -1.37
N ALA A 67 -4.80 6.50 -1.55
CA ALA A 67 -5.76 6.00 -0.57
C ALA A 67 -5.07 5.65 0.76
N PHE A 68 -3.86 5.09 0.71
CA PHE A 68 -3.08 4.72 1.89
C PHE A 68 -2.64 5.95 2.70
N VAL A 69 -2.24 7.05 2.04
CA VAL A 69 -1.98 8.32 2.73
C VAL A 69 -3.24 8.83 3.44
N ALA A 70 -4.39 8.86 2.74
CA ALA A 70 -5.64 9.28 3.35
C ALA A 70 -6.06 8.38 4.53
N LEU A 71 -5.79 7.08 4.46
CA LEU A 71 -5.97 6.14 5.57
C LEU A 71 -5.09 6.51 6.77
N MET A 72 -3.80 6.77 6.55
CA MET A 72 -2.87 7.15 7.63
C MET A 72 -3.21 8.49 8.27
N VAL A 73 -3.79 9.44 7.51
CA VAL A 73 -4.38 10.67 8.08
C VAL A 73 -5.53 10.31 9.03
N GLY A 74 -6.44 9.43 8.61
CA GLY A 74 -7.52 8.92 9.47
C GLY A 74 -6.99 8.27 10.75
N VAL A 75 -5.94 7.44 10.64
CA VAL A 75 -5.27 6.80 11.79
C VAL A 75 -4.69 7.84 12.72
N HIS A 76 -3.98 8.85 12.20
CA HIS A 76 -3.40 9.91 13.02
C HIS A 76 -4.47 10.70 13.81
N HIS A 77 -5.60 11.01 13.19
CA HIS A 77 -6.68 11.74 13.85
C HIS A 77 -7.49 10.89 14.85
N ALA A 78 -7.52 9.56 14.67
CA ALA A 78 -8.17 8.65 15.62
C ALA A 78 -7.25 8.19 16.77
N THR A 79 -5.95 8.49 16.68
CA THR A 79 -4.96 8.07 17.68
C THR A 79 -5.02 8.92 18.95
N ASP A 80 -4.89 8.26 20.11
CA ASP A 80 -4.77 8.91 21.42
C ASP A 80 -3.59 9.91 21.45
N PRO A 81 -3.72 11.10 22.08
CA PRO A 81 -2.65 12.09 22.14
C PRO A 81 -1.32 11.54 22.67
N ALA A 82 -1.34 10.62 23.63
CA ALA A 82 -0.13 10.02 24.21
C ALA A 82 0.63 9.11 23.22
N ARG A 83 -0.01 8.69 22.12
CA ARG A 83 0.55 7.79 21.10
C ARG A 83 0.72 8.47 19.74
N LYS A 84 0.39 9.77 19.64
CA LYS A 84 0.36 10.49 18.36
C LYS A 84 1.69 10.46 17.62
N ILE A 85 2.81 10.44 18.33
CA ILE A 85 4.16 10.37 17.72
C ILE A 85 4.29 9.20 16.73
N TYR A 86 3.81 8.01 17.10
CA TYR A 86 3.88 6.81 16.27
C TYR A 86 3.03 6.94 15.01
N SER A 87 1.79 7.43 15.16
CA SER A 87 0.90 7.68 14.01
C SER A 87 1.42 8.78 13.08
N HIS A 88 2.12 9.78 13.63
CA HIS A 88 2.72 10.84 12.84
C HIS A 88 3.90 10.32 12.02
N MET A 89 4.79 9.54 12.64
CA MET A 89 5.87 8.85 11.91
C MET A 89 5.31 7.94 10.81
N ALA A 90 4.27 7.15 11.13
CA ALA A 90 3.59 6.29 10.16
C ALA A 90 3.07 7.09 8.95
N LEU A 91 2.39 8.22 9.20
CA LEU A 91 1.92 9.12 8.16
C LEU A 91 3.07 9.70 7.32
N SER A 92 4.16 10.14 7.95
CA SER A 92 5.32 10.67 7.24
C SER A 92 5.92 9.64 6.27
N PHE A 93 6.09 8.39 6.70
CA PHE A 93 6.58 7.32 5.82
C PHE A 93 5.57 6.92 4.73
N ALA A 94 4.27 6.99 5.01
CA ALA A 94 3.24 6.78 3.98
C ALA A 94 3.30 7.85 2.88
N ILE A 95 3.56 9.11 3.24
CA ILE A 95 3.73 10.21 2.28
C ILE A 95 4.98 9.98 1.42
N ILE A 96 6.10 9.57 2.01
CA ILE A 96 7.33 9.28 1.26
C ILE A 96 7.11 8.10 0.31
N TYR A 97 6.51 7.00 0.78
CA TYR A 97 6.11 5.87 -0.05
C TYR A 97 5.27 6.32 -1.25
N ALA A 98 4.17 7.03 -0.98
CA ALA A 98 3.25 7.44 -2.02
C ALA A 98 3.91 8.38 -3.03
N THR A 99 4.81 9.25 -2.59
CA THR A 99 5.57 10.14 -3.47
C THR A 99 6.46 9.35 -4.43
N LEU A 100 7.30 8.45 -3.91
CA LEU A 100 8.23 7.66 -4.71
C LEU A 100 7.48 6.79 -5.72
N VAL A 101 6.50 6.05 -5.25
CA VAL A 101 5.78 5.07 -6.06
C VAL A 101 4.84 5.74 -7.06
N SER A 102 4.24 6.88 -6.71
CA SER A 102 3.45 7.65 -7.69
C SER A 102 4.30 8.20 -8.83
N ILE A 103 5.54 8.62 -8.57
CA ILE A 103 6.47 9.03 -9.65
C ILE A 103 6.71 7.85 -10.59
N VAL A 104 7.02 6.67 -10.05
CA VAL A 104 7.26 5.47 -10.85
C VAL A 104 6.04 5.15 -11.71
N TYR A 105 4.86 4.98 -11.10
CA TYR A 105 3.67 4.54 -11.81
C TYR A 105 3.12 5.58 -12.76
N TYR A 106 3.11 6.85 -12.38
CA TYR A 106 2.67 7.91 -13.27
C TYR A 106 3.57 8.02 -14.50
N VAL A 107 4.89 7.95 -14.35
CA VAL A 107 5.82 7.94 -15.49
C VAL A 107 5.62 6.70 -16.36
N GLN A 108 5.45 5.52 -15.76
CA GLN A 108 5.17 4.30 -16.52
C GLN A 108 3.89 4.44 -17.36
N LEU A 109 2.79 4.87 -16.75
CA LEU A 109 1.48 4.94 -17.39
C LEU A 109 1.37 6.08 -18.41
N SER A 110 1.92 7.25 -18.10
CA SER A 110 1.74 8.47 -18.90
C SER A 110 2.81 8.68 -19.97
N PHE A 111 4.01 8.11 -19.81
CA PHE A 111 5.16 8.41 -20.66
C PHE A 111 5.78 7.18 -21.32
N VAL A 112 6.00 6.10 -20.56
CA VAL A 112 6.65 4.88 -21.07
C VAL A 112 5.65 4.03 -21.85
N LEU A 113 4.49 3.76 -21.29
CA LEU A 113 3.47 2.90 -21.87
C LEU A 113 3.01 3.36 -23.27
N PRO A 114 2.68 4.65 -23.53
CA PRO A 114 2.31 5.10 -24.88
C PRO A 114 3.43 4.92 -25.90
N ARG A 115 4.69 5.08 -25.48
CA ARG A 115 5.88 4.91 -26.32
C ARG A 115 6.14 3.46 -26.67
N LEU A 116 5.99 2.55 -25.70
CA LEU A 116 6.05 1.11 -25.95
C LEU A 116 5.00 0.69 -26.98
N ASN A 117 3.76 1.18 -26.84
CA ASN A 117 2.68 0.91 -27.81
C ASN A 117 2.98 1.48 -29.21
N ALA A 118 3.69 2.60 -29.30
CA ALA A 118 4.12 3.19 -30.56
C ALA A 118 5.40 2.55 -31.15
N GLY A 119 6.00 1.57 -30.47
CA GLY A 119 7.28 0.98 -30.86
C GLY A 119 8.47 1.95 -30.75
N ASN A 120 8.32 3.08 -30.06
CA ASN A 120 9.36 4.09 -29.90
C ASN A 120 10.04 3.95 -28.54
N THR A 121 11.15 3.21 -28.51
CA THR A 121 11.95 3.01 -27.29
C THR A 121 13.13 3.95 -27.16
N GLU A 122 13.31 4.88 -28.10
CA GLU A 122 14.42 5.83 -28.05
C GLU A 122 14.27 6.77 -26.85
N GLY A 123 15.34 6.91 -26.07
CA GLY A 123 15.40 7.80 -24.91
C GLY A 123 14.64 7.34 -23.65
N ILE A 124 14.07 6.13 -23.63
CA ILE A 124 13.34 5.61 -22.44
C ILE A 124 13.99 4.40 -21.76
N SER A 125 15.18 3.97 -22.19
CA SER A 125 15.84 2.76 -21.67
C SER A 125 15.99 2.76 -20.14
N LEU A 126 16.39 3.89 -19.53
CA LEU A 126 16.52 4.03 -18.07
C LEU A 126 15.16 4.02 -17.34
N LEU A 127 14.08 4.33 -18.04
CA LEU A 127 12.73 4.37 -17.51
C LEU A 127 11.99 3.05 -17.71
N LEU A 128 12.62 1.99 -18.24
CA LEU A 128 11.96 0.69 -18.32
C LEU A 128 11.78 0.10 -16.92
N PHE A 129 10.66 -0.58 -16.70
CA PHE A 129 10.35 -1.24 -15.44
C PHE A 129 10.68 -2.73 -15.55
N THR A 130 11.93 -3.08 -15.27
CA THR A 130 12.45 -4.46 -15.35
C THR A 130 12.62 -5.01 -13.93
N PRO A 131 11.95 -6.11 -13.55
CA PRO A 131 12.08 -6.71 -12.24
C PRO A 131 13.54 -7.00 -11.88
N PHE A 132 13.95 -6.61 -10.67
CA PHE A 132 15.27 -6.84 -10.08
C PHE A 132 16.48 -6.19 -10.77
N ASP A 133 16.26 -5.35 -11.79
CA ASP A 133 17.38 -4.78 -12.57
C ASP A 133 17.23 -3.27 -12.81
N SER A 134 16.01 -2.76 -12.97
CA SER A 134 15.85 -1.36 -13.37
C SER A 134 15.86 -0.35 -12.24
N PHE A 135 16.27 0.88 -12.56
CA PHE A 135 16.26 2.04 -11.65
C PHE A 135 14.89 2.27 -11.03
N LEU A 136 13.82 2.22 -11.84
CA LEU A 136 12.46 2.44 -11.35
C LEU A 136 11.95 1.27 -10.50
N TYR A 137 12.37 0.03 -10.78
CA TYR A 137 12.05 -1.10 -9.92
C TYR A 137 12.73 -0.97 -8.55
N ALA A 138 13.99 -0.53 -8.51
CA ALA A 138 14.71 -0.28 -7.25
C ALA A 138 14.01 0.77 -6.37
N ILE A 139 13.50 1.86 -6.98
CA ILE A 139 12.70 2.87 -6.27
C ILE A 139 11.39 2.26 -5.76
N ASP A 140 10.72 1.48 -6.59
CA ASP A 140 9.43 0.87 -6.26
C ASP A 140 9.52 -0.05 -5.03
N VAL A 141 10.48 -0.98 -5.03
CA VAL A 141 10.66 -1.92 -3.91
C VAL A 141 11.10 -1.21 -2.62
N TYR A 142 11.91 -0.14 -2.72
CA TYR A 142 12.23 0.71 -1.58
C TYR A 142 10.97 1.42 -1.06
N GLY A 143 10.13 1.94 -1.95
CA GLY A 143 8.83 2.51 -1.62
C GLY A 143 7.95 1.55 -0.81
N TYR A 144 7.77 0.31 -1.27
CA TYR A 144 7.01 -0.71 -0.53
C TYR A 144 7.64 -1.06 0.83
N GLY A 145 8.97 -1.00 0.94
CA GLY A 145 9.65 -1.06 2.24
C GLY A 145 9.21 0.06 3.18
N LEU A 146 9.12 1.30 2.70
CA LEU A 146 8.65 2.44 3.49
C LEU A 146 7.15 2.33 3.84
N MET A 147 6.34 1.76 2.96
CA MET A 147 4.94 1.46 3.27
C MET A 147 4.82 0.43 4.40
N SER A 148 5.65 -0.61 4.37
CA SER A 148 5.69 -1.64 5.42
C SER A 148 6.20 -1.06 6.75
N LEU A 149 7.18 -0.15 6.70
CA LEU A 149 7.63 0.61 7.86
C LEU A 149 6.53 1.52 8.43
N SER A 150 5.75 2.16 7.56
CA SER A 150 4.58 2.96 7.98
C SER A 150 3.59 2.11 8.77
N LEU A 151 3.22 0.92 8.28
CA LEU A 151 2.33 0.00 9.01
C LEU A 151 2.96 -0.51 10.31
N LEU A 152 4.26 -0.83 10.30
CA LEU A 152 4.97 -1.23 11.52
C LEU A 152 4.85 -0.13 12.58
N LEU A 153 5.17 1.11 12.23
CA LEU A 153 5.08 2.26 13.13
C LEU A 153 3.64 2.54 13.60
N ALA A 154 2.65 2.36 12.73
CA ALA A 154 1.24 2.47 13.08
C ALA A 154 0.83 1.47 14.18
N THR A 155 1.50 0.32 14.31
CA THR A 155 1.23 -0.67 15.37
C THR A 155 1.21 -0.03 16.77
N TRP A 156 2.14 0.88 17.06
CA TRP A 156 2.26 1.51 18.38
C TRP A 156 1.26 2.65 18.60
N SER A 157 0.58 3.12 17.56
CA SER A 157 -0.54 4.05 17.69
C SER A 157 -1.79 3.38 18.27
N PHE A 158 -1.96 2.08 18.04
CA PHE A 158 -3.05 1.29 18.62
C PHE A 158 -2.72 0.86 20.06
N PRO A 159 -3.60 1.11 21.05
CA PRO A 159 -3.38 0.62 22.41
C PRO A 159 -3.35 -0.92 22.47
N PRO A 160 -2.59 -1.51 23.41
CA PRO A 160 -2.42 -2.97 23.52
C PRO A 160 -3.64 -3.63 24.18
N ILE A 161 -4.82 -3.50 23.57
CA ILE A 161 -6.09 -4.09 24.02
C ILE A 161 -6.50 -5.22 23.11
N ARG A 162 -7.27 -6.19 23.64
CA ARG A 162 -7.65 -7.43 22.92
C ARG A 162 -8.33 -7.17 21.57
N SER A 163 -9.21 -6.17 21.48
CA SER A 163 -9.93 -5.83 20.25
C SER A 163 -9.03 -5.32 19.11
N LEU A 164 -7.84 -4.81 19.43
CA LEU A 164 -6.87 -4.29 18.45
C LEU A 164 -5.68 -5.22 18.23
N LEU A 165 -5.63 -6.36 18.92
CA LEU A 165 -4.52 -7.30 18.82
C LEU A 165 -4.33 -7.79 17.38
N ALA A 166 -5.42 -8.13 16.68
CA ALA A 166 -5.35 -8.59 15.29
C ALA A 166 -4.73 -7.53 14.36
N ILE A 167 -5.14 -6.26 14.49
CA ILE A 167 -4.59 -5.14 13.72
C ILE A 167 -3.09 -5.00 13.99
N ARG A 168 -2.71 -5.03 15.27
CA ARG A 168 -1.30 -4.93 15.67
C ARG A 168 -0.46 -6.06 15.10
N LEU A 169 -0.94 -7.31 15.20
CA LEU A 169 -0.21 -8.48 14.70
C LEU A 169 -0.03 -8.42 13.19
N VAL A 170 -1.06 -8.06 12.42
CA VAL A 170 -0.95 -7.99 10.96
C VAL A 170 -0.07 -6.83 10.51
N CYS A 171 -0.13 -5.67 11.18
CA CYS A 171 0.77 -4.55 10.92
C CYS A 171 2.23 -4.91 11.19
N VAL A 172 2.52 -5.62 12.28
CA VAL A 172 3.86 -6.15 12.57
C VAL A 172 4.28 -7.16 11.52
N ALA A 173 3.41 -8.11 11.16
CA ALA A 173 3.70 -9.12 10.14
C ALA A 173 4.04 -8.47 8.80
N ASN A 174 3.31 -7.44 8.38
CA ASN A 174 3.62 -6.66 7.18
C ASN A 174 4.95 -5.89 7.34
N GLY A 175 5.19 -5.27 8.49
CA GLY A 175 6.45 -4.61 8.81
C GLY A 175 7.68 -5.52 8.74
N MET A 176 7.53 -6.81 9.09
CA MET A 176 8.61 -7.79 8.99
C MET A 176 8.96 -8.17 7.54
N LEU A 177 8.19 -7.70 6.55
CA LEU A 177 8.48 -7.90 5.13
C LEU A 177 9.57 -6.96 4.60
N ILE A 178 9.92 -5.89 5.32
CA ILE A 178 10.92 -4.89 4.91
C ILE A 178 12.21 -5.52 4.36
N PRO A 179 12.91 -6.46 5.05
CA PRO A 179 14.14 -7.04 4.50
C PRO A 179 13.90 -7.81 3.20
N PHE A 180 12.76 -8.49 3.06
CA PHE A 180 12.42 -9.21 1.84
C PHE A 180 12.14 -8.25 0.68
N LEU A 181 11.47 -7.13 0.95
CA LEU A 181 11.13 -6.13 -0.06
C LEU A 181 12.35 -5.30 -0.50
N VAL A 182 13.16 -4.84 0.44
CA VAL A 182 14.29 -3.93 0.13
C VAL A 182 15.50 -4.67 -0.41
N LEU A 183 15.75 -5.90 0.05
CA LEU A 183 16.95 -6.65 -0.34
C LEU A 183 16.75 -7.54 -1.57
N GLN A 184 15.53 -7.67 -2.10
CA GLN A 184 15.29 -8.53 -3.27
C GLN A 184 16.01 -8.07 -4.54
N MET A 185 16.45 -6.81 -4.61
CA MET A 185 17.32 -6.36 -5.70
C MET A 185 18.67 -7.10 -5.71
N TYR A 186 19.19 -7.45 -4.53
CA TYR A 186 20.44 -8.20 -4.38
C TYR A 186 20.20 -9.72 -4.41
N TRP A 187 19.10 -10.16 -3.80
CA TRP A 187 18.72 -11.57 -3.73
C TRP A 187 17.28 -11.76 -4.21
N PRO A 188 17.06 -11.92 -5.54
CA PRO A 188 15.72 -12.00 -6.11
C PRO A 188 14.81 -13.08 -5.51
N VAL A 189 15.39 -14.15 -4.96
CA VAL A 189 14.65 -15.21 -4.25
C VAL A 189 13.82 -14.69 -3.08
N LEU A 190 14.16 -13.52 -2.51
CA LEU A 190 13.40 -12.89 -1.43
C LEU A 190 11.99 -12.45 -1.86
N ILE A 191 11.69 -12.39 -3.16
CA ILE A 191 10.34 -12.10 -3.68
C ILE A 191 9.28 -13.03 -3.08
N TRP A 192 9.61 -14.28 -2.77
CA TRP A 192 8.67 -15.22 -2.16
C TRP A 192 8.26 -14.78 -0.76
N GLY A 193 9.21 -14.33 0.07
CA GLY A 193 8.89 -13.73 1.36
C GLY A 193 8.15 -12.39 1.19
N GLY A 194 8.60 -11.55 0.25
CA GLY A 194 7.93 -10.29 -0.08
C GLY A 194 6.48 -10.49 -0.52
N SER A 195 6.17 -11.59 -1.21
CA SER A 195 4.83 -11.91 -1.72
C SER A 195 3.79 -12.15 -0.62
N LEU A 196 4.21 -12.40 0.64
CA LEU A 196 3.32 -12.40 1.81
C LEU A 196 2.61 -11.04 2.01
N TRP A 197 3.10 -9.99 1.35
CA TRP A 197 2.38 -8.72 1.21
C TRP A 197 0.97 -8.90 0.67
N ALA A 198 0.76 -9.83 -0.28
CA ALA A 198 -0.53 -10.14 -0.89
C ALA A 198 -1.60 -10.62 0.11
N ILE A 199 -1.18 -11.02 1.31
CA ILE A 199 -2.06 -11.43 2.40
C ILE A 199 -2.05 -10.39 3.52
N THR A 200 -0.87 -10.02 4.00
CA THR A 200 -0.72 -9.16 5.18
C THR A 200 -1.28 -7.76 4.95
N PHE A 201 -1.05 -7.16 3.78
CA PHE A 201 -1.54 -5.80 3.51
C PHE A 201 -3.07 -5.75 3.37
N PRO A 202 -3.72 -6.54 2.49
CA PRO A 202 -5.18 -6.53 2.39
C PRO A 202 -5.86 -6.86 3.72
N LEU A 203 -5.32 -7.82 4.49
CA LEU A 203 -5.86 -8.16 5.81
C LEU A 203 -5.79 -6.97 6.79
N ALA A 204 -4.66 -6.23 6.80
CA ALA A 204 -4.55 -5.00 7.60
C ALA A 204 -5.60 -3.97 7.19
N MET A 205 -5.82 -3.77 5.88
CA MET A 205 -6.81 -2.83 5.38
C MET A 205 -8.24 -3.22 5.77
N VAL A 206 -8.61 -4.51 5.67
CA VAL A 206 -9.93 -5.01 6.09
C VAL A 206 -10.16 -4.78 7.58
N LEU A 207 -9.17 -5.09 8.42
CA LEU A 207 -9.28 -4.92 9.86
C LEU A 207 -9.36 -3.44 10.26
N LEU A 208 -8.60 -2.56 9.59
CA LEU A 208 -8.70 -1.11 9.78
C LEU A 208 -10.05 -0.56 9.32
N ALA A 209 -10.58 -1.04 8.20
CA ALA A 209 -11.92 -0.64 7.72
C ALA A 209 -12.99 -1.00 8.74
N LYS A 210 -12.94 -2.21 9.32
CA LYS A 210 -13.83 -2.63 10.40
C LYS A 210 -13.67 -1.73 11.62
N HIS A 211 -12.43 -1.50 12.06
CA HIS A 211 -12.16 -0.65 13.22
C HIS A 211 -12.74 0.76 13.09
N PHE A 212 -12.56 1.41 11.93
CA PHE A 212 -13.11 2.74 11.69
C PHE A 212 -14.64 2.77 11.61
N ARG A 213 -15.28 1.71 11.09
CA ARG A 213 -16.74 1.58 11.12
C ARG A 213 -17.25 1.46 12.55
N ASP A 214 -16.61 0.63 13.38
CA ASP A 214 -16.99 0.43 14.78
C ASP A 214 -16.81 1.74 15.58
N LEU A 215 -15.73 2.49 15.32
CA LEU A 215 -15.49 3.82 15.91
C LEU A 215 -16.59 4.82 15.54
N GLY A 216 -17.07 4.80 14.29
CA GLY A 216 -18.15 5.67 13.83
C GLY A 216 -19.51 5.32 14.46
N GLN A 217 -19.84 4.02 14.53
CA GLN A 217 -21.12 3.54 15.08
C GLN A 217 -21.25 3.79 16.58
N ASN A 218 -20.22 3.47 17.36
CA ASN A 218 -20.22 3.69 18.81
C ASN A 218 -20.44 5.17 19.16
N ARG A 219 -19.98 6.10 18.31
CA ARG A 219 -20.22 7.54 18.52
C ARG A 219 -21.63 7.98 18.15
N ALA A 220 -22.20 7.45 17.06
CA ALA A 220 -23.58 7.76 16.67
C ALA A 220 -24.57 7.39 17.79
N ILE A 221 -24.34 6.26 18.46
CA ILE A 221 -25.13 5.81 19.62
C ILE A 221 -24.99 6.80 20.79
N LEU A 222 -23.77 7.20 21.14
CA LEU A 222 -23.53 8.14 22.25
C LEU A 222 -24.14 9.53 22.01
N THR A 223 -24.15 10.01 20.76
CA THR A 223 -24.80 11.29 20.40
C THR A 223 -26.32 11.19 20.38
N ALA A 224 -26.89 10.01 20.14
CA ALA A 224 -28.35 9.80 20.15
C ALA A 224 -28.91 9.60 21.58
N SER A 225 -28.05 9.28 22.55
CA SER A 225 -28.42 9.13 23.97
C SER A 225 -28.28 10.42 24.80
N GLN A 226 -27.92 11.54 24.16
CA GLN A 226 -27.84 12.89 24.76
C GLN A 226 -29.01 13.74 24.29
#